data_AF-A0A936UHJ3-F1
#
_entry.id   AF-A0A936UHJ3-F1
#
_cell.length_a   1.000
_cell.length_b   1.000
_cell.length_c   1.000
_cell.angle_alpha   90.00
_cell.angle_beta   90.00
_cell.angle_gamma   90.00
#
_symmetry.space_group_name_H-M   'P 1'
#
loop_
_entity.id
_entity.type
_entity.pdbx_description
1 polymer ?
#
loop_
_entity_poly.entity_id
_entity_poly.type
_entity_poly.pdbx_seq_one_letter_code
_entity_poly.pdbx_strand_id
1 'polypeptide(L)'
;MKNKILISVFLVSICIFYSFRDMLNSNENNAVNSPVLYQQDSFIIGAMHNSRDANYNYLRDTLNFNFWHTYTAPNQESEVFGWPELNSNLPLTNDWLENPVSNYSSDIRERMALNNTKNLRTLIDRPKFQYLAFGQRSDYQCEKADKADPDYWFYTYYNSVDNGNSIKDIQDFTKGSGEYVKQCLYDRTNPGTNAQILFDSLKGNLEQVNNFWQAPWVGDGKYEWYIMPKIRIDSAFANNPLNQEVEVCKIITRNRVGDSLTQILKVKHFKKDSAGSNYHGNYLEIFNNYITDPLTNMVIPIGNWFNNDPQYGINDTHSKVDFKVFWFDKCDMWIDRIRVENQPAHLMMTLNAPYIEEWIRAEVEDIAMAEVGGGNNSPYKFYIEEFEMSHLPCIAYLNKKIISYSNGRFSLMVNYNHDLLKVFIPNSYDTLLSARQIKKYLVDSAALKEVFTECYGLEGWNNSIHGEAENRMFRIHFRYIHFFLL
;
A
#
# COMPACT_ATOMS: atom_id res chain seq x y z
N MET A 1 -50.50 16.01 -35.63
CA MET A 1 -49.28 15.35 -36.17
C MET A 1 -48.03 15.57 -35.31
N LYS A 2 -47.74 16.78 -34.82
CA LYS A 2 -46.52 17.08 -34.03
C LYS A 2 -46.33 16.20 -32.78
N ASN A 3 -47.40 15.90 -32.02
CA ASN A 3 -47.28 15.08 -30.81
C ASN A 3 -46.99 13.60 -31.07
N LYS A 4 -47.38 13.06 -32.24
CA LYS A 4 -47.08 11.66 -32.59
C LYS A 4 -45.61 11.50 -32.98
N ILE A 5 -45.02 12.51 -33.62
CA ILE A 5 -43.59 12.53 -33.98
C ILE A 5 -42.73 12.63 -32.72
N LEU A 6 -43.13 13.46 -31.74
CA LEU A 6 -42.39 13.60 -30.48
C LEU A 6 -42.37 12.29 -29.66
N ILE A 7 -43.50 11.57 -29.61
CA ILE A 7 -43.59 10.28 -28.91
C ILE A 7 -42.78 9.22 -29.64
N SER A 8 -42.78 9.19 -30.97
CA SER A 8 -41.95 8.26 -31.74
C SER A 8 -40.45 8.52 -31.56
N VAL A 9 -40.01 9.78 -31.51
CA VAL A 9 -38.61 10.12 -31.23
C VAL A 9 -38.22 9.70 -29.81
N PHE A 10 -39.09 9.93 -28.83
CA PHE A 10 -38.84 9.54 -27.44
C PHE A 10 -38.75 8.02 -27.25
N LEU A 11 -39.63 7.25 -27.92
CA LEU A 11 -39.60 5.78 -27.90
C LEU A 11 -38.36 5.22 -28.61
N VAL A 12 -37.94 5.81 -29.74
CA VAL A 12 -36.71 5.40 -30.43
C VAL A 12 -35.47 5.70 -29.59
N SER A 13 -35.41 6.85 -28.89
CA SER A 13 -34.33 7.14 -27.96
C SER A 13 -34.28 6.16 -26.78
N ILE A 14 -35.44 5.77 -26.20
CA ILE A 14 -35.49 4.76 -25.14
C ILE A 14 -35.02 3.38 -25.66
N CYS A 15 -35.40 2.99 -26.87
CA CYS A 15 -34.92 1.75 -27.48
C CYS A 15 -33.41 1.78 -27.73
N ILE A 16 -32.84 2.89 -28.21
CA ILE A 16 -31.39 3.02 -28.41
C ILE A 16 -30.64 2.94 -27.06
N PHE A 17 -31.14 3.59 -26.01
CA PHE A 17 -30.54 3.48 -24.67
C PHE A 17 -30.63 2.07 -24.08
N TYR A 18 -31.69 1.31 -24.36
CA TYR A 18 -31.80 -0.10 -23.96
C TYR A 18 -30.87 -1.01 -24.77
N SER A 19 -30.75 -0.80 -26.08
CA SER A 19 -29.86 -1.60 -26.94
C SER A 19 -28.38 -1.39 -26.65
N PHE A 20 -27.96 -0.20 -26.20
CA PHE A 20 -26.58 0.03 -25.75
C PHE A 20 -26.29 -0.53 -24.35
N ARG A 21 -27.32 -0.71 -23.51
CA ARG A 21 -27.16 -1.36 -22.20
C ARG A 21 -26.94 -2.86 -22.35
N ASP A 22 -27.59 -3.50 -23.32
CA ASP A 22 -27.40 -4.93 -23.61
C ASP A 22 -26.13 -5.21 -24.43
N MET A 23 -25.64 -4.27 -25.24
CA MET A 23 -24.39 -4.45 -26.01
C MET A 23 -23.10 -4.26 -25.17
N LEU A 24 -23.20 -3.62 -24.00
CA LEU A 24 -22.11 -3.64 -23.00
C LEU A 24 -22.10 -4.92 -22.16
N ASN A 25 -23.19 -5.68 -22.15
CA ASN A 25 -23.31 -6.97 -21.45
C ASN A 25 -23.01 -8.19 -22.35
N SER A 26 -22.83 -8.03 -23.67
CA SER A 26 -22.74 -9.17 -24.59
C SER A 26 -21.31 -9.60 -25.00
N ASN A 27 -20.27 -9.15 -24.30
CA ASN A 27 -18.91 -9.70 -24.46
C ASN A 27 -18.50 -10.68 -23.34
N GLU A 28 -19.41 -11.06 -22.44
CA GLU A 28 -19.20 -12.14 -21.45
C GLU A 28 -19.56 -13.52 -22.02
N ASN A 29 -18.88 -13.94 -23.10
CA ASN A 29 -18.96 -15.32 -23.58
C ASN A 29 -17.57 -15.96 -23.73
N ASN A 30 -16.63 -15.58 -22.86
CA ASN A 30 -15.65 -16.52 -22.36
C ASN A 30 -16.10 -16.90 -20.96
N ALA A 31 -16.73 -18.07 -20.85
CA ALA A 31 -17.11 -18.68 -19.59
C ALA A 31 -15.88 -18.95 -18.72
N VAL A 32 -15.43 -17.92 -18.00
CA VAL A 32 -14.78 -18.10 -16.72
C VAL A 32 -15.91 -18.49 -15.78
N ASN A 33 -15.84 -19.69 -15.20
CA ASN A 33 -16.76 -20.09 -14.14
C ASN A 33 -16.76 -19.00 -13.06
N SER A 34 -17.81 -18.18 -13.03
CA SER A 34 -18.05 -17.26 -11.92
C SER A 34 -18.02 -18.11 -10.65
N PRO A 35 -17.12 -17.83 -9.69
CA PRO A 35 -17.12 -18.55 -8.43
C PRO A 35 -18.51 -18.41 -7.82
N VAL A 36 -19.04 -19.52 -7.30
CA VAL A 36 -20.24 -19.49 -6.47
C VAL A 36 -19.98 -18.49 -5.36
N LEU A 37 -20.63 -17.32 -5.43
CA LEU A 37 -20.69 -16.36 -4.35
C LEU A 37 -21.36 -17.08 -3.19
N TYR A 38 -20.57 -17.43 -2.17
CA TYR A 38 -21.12 -17.98 -0.94
C TYR A 38 -22.06 -16.93 -0.35
N GLN A 39 -23.37 -17.19 -0.43
CA GLN A 39 -24.37 -16.34 0.16
C GLN A 39 -24.22 -16.47 1.69
N GLN A 40 -23.81 -15.38 2.32
CA GLN A 40 -23.60 -15.33 3.76
C GLN A 40 -24.97 -15.24 4.45
N ASP A 41 -25.58 -16.39 4.73
CA ASP A 41 -26.90 -16.46 5.36
C ASP A 41 -26.86 -16.25 6.89
N SER A 42 -25.73 -15.82 7.47
CA SER A 42 -25.54 -15.71 8.92
C SER A 42 -24.61 -14.55 9.31
N PHE A 43 -24.93 -13.86 10.41
CA PHE A 43 -24.07 -12.82 11.00
C PHE A 43 -22.78 -13.45 11.59
N ILE A 44 -21.63 -12.79 11.42
CA ILE A 44 -20.35 -13.26 11.94
C ILE A 44 -20.10 -12.63 13.31
N ILE A 45 -19.82 -13.47 14.30
CA ILE A 45 -19.42 -13.06 15.64
C ILE A 45 -18.20 -13.88 16.03
N GLY A 46 -17.07 -13.20 16.19
CA GLY A 46 -15.83 -13.80 16.63
C GLY A 46 -15.15 -12.92 17.66
N ALA A 47 -14.40 -13.53 18.58
CA ALA A 47 -13.37 -12.83 19.31
C ALA A 47 -12.06 -12.90 18.53
N MET A 48 -11.43 -11.74 18.34
CA MET A 48 -10.05 -11.62 17.92
C MET A 48 -9.22 -11.47 19.21
N HIS A 49 -8.30 -12.39 19.47
CA HIS A 49 -7.49 -12.31 20.69
C HIS A 49 -6.07 -12.78 20.42
N ASN A 50 -5.11 -12.18 21.12
CA ASN A 50 -3.71 -12.64 21.22
C ASN A 50 -3.55 -13.98 21.97
N SER A 51 -4.65 -14.64 22.37
CA SER A 51 -4.63 -15.87 23.14
C SER A 51 -4.85 -17.05 22.20
N ARG A 52 -4.06 -18.08 22.41
CA ARG A 52 -4.08 -19.29 21.58
C ARG A 52 -5.18 -20.18 22.12
N ASP A 53 -6.40 -20.02 21.62
CA ASP A 53 -7.46 -20.97 21.94
C ASP A 53 -7.27 -22.24 21.11
N ALA A 54 -6.39 -23.12 21.61
CA ALA A 54 -6.19 -24.45 21.04
C ALA A 54 -7.31 -25.44 21.41
N ASN A 55 -8.17 -25.12 22.39
CA ASN A 55 -9.10 -26.06 22.99
C ASN A 55 -10.58 -25.80 22.63
N TYR A 56 -10.92 -24.64 22.06
CA TYR A 56 -12.22 -24.27 21.47
C TYR A 56 -13.43 -24.24 22.41
N ASN A 57 -13.30 -24.80 23.62
CA ASN A 57 -14.37 -24.93 24.59
C ASN A 57 -14.91 -23.55 25.04
N TYR A 58 -14.05 -22.53 25.09
CA TYR A 58 -14.45 -21.20 25.56
C TYR A 58 -15.25 -20.42 24.50
N LEU A 59 -14.76 -20.39 23.25
CA LEU A 59 -15.37 -19.59 22.18
C LEU A 59 -16.74 -20.14 21.75
N ARG A 60 -16.83 -21.46 21.55
CA ARG A 60 -18.06 -22.09 21.06
C ARG A 60 -19.07 -22.31 22.18
N ASP A 61 -18.67 -23.02 23.23
CA ASP A 61 -19.64 -23.58 24.18
C ASP A 61 -20.11 -22.54 25.22
N THR A 62 -19.39 -21.43 25.37
CA THR A 62 -19.75 -20.36 26.33
C THR A 62 -20.28 -19.10 25.63
N LEU A 63 -19.69 -18.71 24.48
CA LEU A 63 -19.96 -17.41 23.85
C LEU A 63 -20.71 -17.51 22.51
N ASN A 64 -20.94 -18.73 22.00
CA ASN A 64 -21.58 -18.97 20.71
C ASN A 64 -20.92 -18.23 19.54
N PHE A 65 -19.60 -18.00 19.60
CA PHE A 65 -18.87 -17.45 18.47
C PHE A 65 -18.80 -18.47 17.32
N ASN A 66 -18.85 -17.96 16.09
CA ASN A 66 -18.83 -18.77 14.86
C ASN A 66 -17.56 -18.53 14.01
N PHE A 67 -16.55 -17.94 14.64
CA PHE A 67 -15.34 -17.47 13.99
C PHE A 67 -14.13 -17.59 14.90
N TRP A 68 -13.01 -17.98 14.30
CA TRP A 68 -11.71 -18.17 14.95
C TRP A 68 -10.64 -17.35 14.24
N HIS A 69 -9.81 -16.68 15.02
CA HIS A 69 -8.70 -15.88 14.56
C HIS A 69 -7.59 -15.89 15.61
N THR A 70 -6.33 -15.89 15.17
CA THR A 70 -5.17 -15.69 16.01
C THR A 70 -4.23 -14.71 15.32
N TYR A 71 -3.69 -13.78 16.08
CA TYR A 71 -2.68 -12.85 15.59
C TYR A 71 -1.35 -13.58 15.39
N THR A 72 -0.83 -13.49 14.18
CA THR A 72 0.45 -14.10 13.80
C THR A 72 1.61 -13.11 13.82
N ALA A 73 1.27 -11.83 14.01
CA ALA A 73 2.22 -10.74 14.01
C ALA A 73 3.31 -10.93 15.06
N PRO A 74 4.52 -10.43 14.79
CA PRO A 74 5.56 -10.46 15.78
C PRO A 74 5.26 -9.45 16.90
N ASN A 75 5.16 -9.91 18.14
CA ASN A 75 5.22 -9.06 19.33
C ASN A 75 6.68 -8.80 19.74
N GLN A 76 6.96 -7.64 20.32
CA GLN A 76 8.33 -7.24 20.66
C GLN A 76 8.91 -8.00 21.87
N GLU A 77 8.05 -8.63 22.69
CA GLU A 77 8.38 -9.12 24.03
C GLU A 77 8.52 -10.64 24.15
N SER A 78 8.03 -11.40 23.18
CA SER A 78 8.09 -12.87 23.17
C SER A 78 8.42 -13.34 21.77
N GLU A 79 9.39 -14.23 21.56
CA GLU A 79 9.75 -14.77 20.24
C GLU A 79 8.68 -15.72 19.66
N VAL A 80 7.40 -15.48 19.93
CA VAL A 80 6.32 -16.46 19.83
C VAL A 80 5.29 -15.99 18.79
N PHE A 81 5.53 -16.33 17.52
CA PHE A 81 4.76 -15.82 16.37
C PHE A 81 4.32 -16.95 15.44
N GLY A 82 3.40 -16.66 14.51
CA GLY A 82 2.82 -17.68 13.63
C GLY A 82 1.70 -18.47 14.29
N TRP A 83 1.09 -19.36 13.52
CA TRP A 83 -0.08 -20.13 13.94
C TRP A 83 0.25 -21.15 15.04
N PRO A 84 -0.69 -21.49 15.93
CA PRO A 84 -0.44 -22.47 16.99
C PRO A 84 -0.41 -23.90 16.44
N GLU A 85 0.58 -24.69 16.87
CA GLU A 85 0.64 -26.14 16.62
C GLU A 85 -0.62 -26.85 17.11
N LEU A 86 -0.98 -27.96 16.48
CA LEU A 86 -2.12 -28.76 16.92
C LEU A 86 -1.84 -29.37 18.30
N ASN A 87 -2.79 -29.20 19.22
CA ASN A 87 -2.72 -29.70 20.60
C ASN A 87 -1.67 -29.03 21.49
N SER A 88 -1.07 -27.92 21.05
CA SER A 88 -0.18 -27.11 21.87
C SER A 88 -0.54 -25.63 21.71
N ASN A 89 -0.14 -24.83 22.71
CA ASN A 89 -0.20 -23.37 22.60
C ASN A 89 1.14 -22.81 22.11
N LEU A 90 2.02 -23.65 21.55
CA LEU A 90 3.32 -23.23 20.99
C LEU A 90 3.15 -22.84 19.53
N PRO A 91 4.00 -21.92 19.03
CA PRO A 91 3.93 -21.48 17.65
C PRO A 91 4.46 -22.57 16.73
N LEU A 92 3.90 -22.67 15.53
CA LEU A 92 4.52 -23.41 14.44
C LEU A 92 5.84 -22.70 14.10
N THR A 93 6.94 -23.28 14.55
CA THR A 93 8.29 -22.71 14.38
C THR A 93 8.69 -22.53 12.92
N ASN A 94 8.07 -23.31 12.02
CA ASN A 94 8.28 -23.17 10.58
C ASN A 94 7.42 -22.08 9.93
N ASP A 95 6.38 -21.57 10.58
CA ASP A 95 5.50 -20.52 10.06
C ASP A 95 6.16 -19.13 10.13
N TRP A 96 7.13 -18.93 9.25
CA TRP A 96 8.03 -17.78 9.24
C TRP A 96 8.13 -17.13 7.86
N LEU A 97 8.47 -15.83 7.82
CA LEU A 97 8.62 -15.06 6.59
C LEU A 97 9.55 -15.72 5.57
N GLU A 98 10.70 -16.22 6.00
CA GLU A 98 11.72 -16.78 5.10
C GLU A 98 11.49 -18.26 4.74
N ASN A 99 10.64 -18.96 5.49
CA ASN A 99 10.41 -20.37 5.23
C ASN A 99 9.47 -20.56 4.03
N PRO A 100 9.71 -21.59 3.18
CA PRO A 100 8.76 -21.98 2.15
C PRO A 100 7.41 -22.39 2.75
N VAL A 101 6.31 -22.00 2.08
CA VAL A 101 4.93 -22.34 2.50
C VAL A 101 4.73 -23.85 2.61
N SER A 102 5.42 -24.63 1.77
CA SER A 102 5.40 -26.10 1.80
C SER A 102 5.81 -26.70 3.16
N ASN A 103 6.57 -25.98 3.98
CA ASN A 103 7.09 -26.49 5.26
C ASN A 103 6.05 -26.46 6.39
N TYR A 104 4.98 -25.69 6.25
CA TYR A 104 4.00 -25.47 7.32
C TYR A 104 2.53 -25.51 6.84
N SER A 105 2.31 -25.54 5.52
CA SER A 105 0.95 -25.54 4.94
C SER A 105 0.06 -26.69 5.43
N SER A 106 0.62 -27.89 5.64
CA SER A 106 -0.16 -29.03 6.19
C SER A 106 -0.71 -28.74 7.57
N ASP A 107 0.11 -28.20 8.47
CA ASP A 107 -0.27 -27.95 9.87
C ASP A 107 -1.36 -26.86 9.96
N ILE A 108 -1.25 -25.84 9.12
CA ILE A 108 -2.25 -24.77 9.02
C ILE A 108 -3.58 -25.33 8.48
N ARG A 109 -3.51 -26.16 7.44
CA ARG A 109 -4.70 -26.82 6.87
C ARG A 109 -5.40 -27.71 7.89
N GLU A 110 -4.65 -28.51 8.64
CA GLU A 110 -5.19 -29.33 9.73
C GLU A 110 -5.87 -28.45 10.81
N ARG A 111 -5.32 -27.28 11.12
CA ARG A 111 -5.99 -26.30 12.01
C ARG A 111 -7.30 -25.77 11.43
N MET A 112 -7.33 -25.40 10.15
CA MET A 112 -8.55 -24.93 9.47
C MET A 112 -9.62 -26.03 9.40
N ALA A 113 -9.21 -27.28 9.19
CA ALA A 113 -10.08 -28.45 9.26
C ALA A 113 -10.65 -28.63 10.67
N LEU A 114 -9.82 -28.53 11.72
CA LEU A 114 -10.29 -28.59 13.10
C LEU A 114 -11.30 -27.49 13.41
N ASN A 115 -11.04 -26.24 13.02
CA ASN A 115 -11.99 -25.14 13.15
C ASN A 115 -13.35 -25.48 12.50
N ASN A 116 -13.31 -26.06 11.29
CA ASN A 116 -14.52 -26.49 10.59
C ASN A 116 -15.32 -27.55 11.36
N THR A 117 -14.65 -28.57 11.94
CA THR A 117 -15.33 -29.59 12.78
C THR A 117 -16.00 -29.00 14.02
N LYS A 118 -15.58 -27.81 14.44
CA LYS A 118 -16.17 -27.05 15.54
C LYS A 118 -17.22 -26.04 15.09
N ASN A 119 -17.62 -26.05 13.82
CA ASN A 119 -18.51 -25.07 13.19
C ASN A 119 -17.98 -23.62 13.27
N LEU A 120 -16.66 -23.45 13.24
CA LEU A 120 -16.00 -22.15 13.22
C LEU A 120 -15.44 -21.86 11.84
N ARG A 121 -15.64 -20.63 11.38
CA ARG A 121 -14.91 -20.05 10.25
C ARG A 121 -13.55 -19.56 10.70
N THR A 122 -12.59 -19.50 9.78
CA THR A 122 -11.22 -19.10 10.04
C THR A 122 -10.87 -17.82 9.29
N LEU A 123 -10.41 -16.83 10.03
CA LEU A 123 -9.84 -15.60 9.47
C LEU A 123 -8.33 -15.65 9.49
N ILE A 124 -7.78 -15.50 8.31
CA ILE A 124 -6.43 -15.90 7.98
C ILE A 124 -5.51 -14.69 8.03
N ASP A 125 -4.77 -14.55 9.11
CA ASP A 125 -3.62 -13.65 9.20
C ASP A 125 -2.33 -14.45 9.04
N ARG A 126 -1.37 -13.95 8.26
CA ARG A 126 -0.17 -14.70 7.83
C ARG A 126 1.07 -13.80 7.82
N PRO A 127 2.24 -14.27 8.29
CA PRO A 127 3.47 -13.48 8.31
C PRO A 127 3.88 -12.90 6.95
N LYS A 128 3.83 -13.72 5.88
CA LYS A 128 4.15 -13.27 4.51
C LYS A 128 3.17 -12.21 4.01
N PHE A 129 1.88 -12.33 4.32
CA PHE A 129 0.88 -11.35 3.88
C PHE A 129 0.98 -10.05 4.65
N GLN A 130 1.28 -10.10 5.95
CA GLN A 130 1.59 -8.91 6.72
C GLN A 130 2.81 -8.19 6.17
N TYR A 131 3.94 -8.90 5.99
CA TYR A 131 5.16 -8.32 5.41
C TYR A 131 4.89 -7.57 4.10
N LEU A 132 4.10 -8.19 3.21
CA LEU A 132 3.75 -7.60 1.92
C LEU A 132 2.76 -6.45 2.05
N ALA A 133 1.72 -6.59 2.87
CA ALA A 133 0.71 -5.56 3.08
C ALA A 133 1.28 -4.30 3.74
N PHE A 134 2.28 -4.46 4.62
CA PHE A 134 2.99 -3.38 5.30
C PHE A 134 4.17 -2.83 4.47
N GLY A 135 4.30 -3.24 3.20
CA GLY A 135 5.12 -2.51 2.26
C GLY A 135 4.62 -1.06 2.14
N GLN A 136 5.51 -0.09 2.29
CA GLN A 136 5.18 1.33 2.18
C GLN A 136 5.58 1.88 0.82
N ARG A 137 4.65 2.60 0.20
CA ARG A 137 4.89 3.38 -1.01
C ARG A 137 4.21 4.74 -0.92
N SER A 138 5.00 5.78 -1.10
CA SER A 138 4.53 7.17 -1.16
C SER A 138 4.97 7.80 -2.48
N ASP A 139 4.03 8.38 -3.23
CA ASP A 139 4.27 9.05 -4.50
C ASP A 139 4.07 10.57 -4.30
N TYR A 140 5.16 11.30 -4.03
CA TYR A 140 5.14 12.74 -3.76
C TYR A 140 5.11 13.57 -5.04
N GLN A 141 4.00 14.26 -5.27
CA GLN A 141 3.74 15.14 -6.40
C GLN A 141 4.57 16.42 -6.29
N CYS A 142 5.30 16.78 -7.36
CA CYS A 142 6.30 17.85 -7.35
C CYS A 142 5.74 19.21 -7.80
N GLU A 143 4.61 19.22 -8.49
CA GLU A 143 3.87 20.38 -8.95
C GLU A 143 3.22 21.16 -7.80
N LYS A 144 2.69 22.35 -8.09
CA LYS A 144 1.91 23.14 -7.14
C LYS A 144 0.65 22.38 -6.72
N ALA A 145 0.23 22.61 -5.48
CA ALA A 145 -0.89 21.89 -4.87
C ALA A 145 -2.24 22.04 -5.61
N ASP A 146 -2.43 23.11 -6.39
CA ASP A 146 -3.64 23.31 -7.23
C ASP A 146 -3.61 22.50 -8.54
N LYS A 147 -2.49 21.83 -8.84
CA LYS A 147 -2.27 20.93 -9.99
C LYS A 147 -2.14 19.46 -9.60
N ALA A 148 -1.88 19.18 -8.33
CA ALA A 148 -1.82 17.84 -7.76
C ALA A 148 -3.22 17.21 -7.59
N ASP A 149 -3.27 15.88 -7.44
CA ASP A 149 -4.51 15.17 -7.10
C ASP A 149 -5.09 15.73 -5.78
N PRO A 150 -6.30 16.32 -5.80
CA PRO A 150 -6.90 16.93 -4.62
C PRO A 150 -7.21 15.91 -3.51
N ASP A 151 -7.34 14.62 -3.83
CA ASP A 151 -7.49 13.58 -2.82
C ASP A 151 -6.14 13.15 -2.23
N TYR A 152 -5.00 13.53 -2.80
CA TYR A 152 -3.67 13.22 -2.27
C TYR A 152 -2.84 14.50 -2.02
N TRP A 153 -3.52 15.60 -1.67
CA TRP A 153 -2.91 16.92 -1.45
C TRP A 153 -1.80 16.96 -0.38
N PHE A 154 -1.77 15.98 0.52
CA PHE A 154 -0.76 15.82 1.57
C PHE A 154 0.51 15.11 1.08
N TYR A 155 0.47 14.44 -0.08
CA TYR A 155 1.64 13.97 -0.82
C TYR A 155 2.18 15.06 -1.76
N THR A 156 2.31 16.27 -1.24
CA THR A 156 2.93 17.40 -1.95
C THR A 156 3.84 18.17 -1.00
N TYR A 157 4.42 19.25 -1.52
CA TYR A 157 5.31 20.15 -0.80
C TYR A 157 4.58 21.45 -0.41
N TYR A 158 5.01 22.10 0.67
CA TYR A 158 4.57 23.47 0.99
C TYR A 158 5.18 24.48 0.01
N ASN A 159 6.43 24.25 -0.39
CA ASN A 159 7.12 25.06 -1.37
C ASN A 159 7.29 24.28 -2.67
N SER A 160 6.72 24.79 -3.75
CA SER A 160 6.94 24.28 -5.11
C SER A 160 7.09 25.46 -6.06
N VAL A 161 8.27 25.58 -6.68
CA VAL A 161 8.64 26.70 -7.54
C VAL A 161 7.91 26.58 -8.86
N ASP A 162 7.21 27.64 -9.25
CA ASP A 162 6.73 27.88 -10.60
C ASP A 162 6.69 29.40 -10.82
N ASN A 163 7.51 29.85 -11.77
CA ASN A 163 7.69 31.25 -12.16
C ASN A 163 7.02 31.58 -13.51
N GLY A 164 6.25 30.65 -14.08
CA GLY A 164 5.54 30.79 -15.36
C GLY A 164 6.41 30.78 -16.61
N ASN A 165 7.74 30.85 -16.48
CA ASN A 165 8.68 31.01 -17.59
C ASN A 165 9.63 29.82 -17.68
N SER A 166 10.75 29.88 -16.95
CA SER A 166 11.82 28.87 -16.97
C SER A 166 11.50 27.66 -16.10
N ILE A 167 10.66 27.81 -15.07
CA ILE A 167 10.20 26.69 -14.24
C ILE A 167 8.69 26.81 -14.13
N LYS A 168 7.96 25.81 -14.61
CA LYS A 168 6.49 25.84 -14.66
C LYS A 168 5.87 24.44 -14.63
N ASP A 169 4.67 24.36 -14.09
CA ASP A 169 3.88 23.14 -14.10
C ASP A 169 3.09 23.04 -15.42
N ILE A 170 3.28 21.95 -16.16
CA ILE A 170 2.64 21.70 -17.45
C ILE A 170 2.02 20.31 -17.49
N GLN A 171 0.98 20.11 -18.30
CA GLN A 171 0.55 18.75 -18.65
C GLN A 171 1.47 18.21 -19.75
N ASP A 172 2.12 17.07 -19.49
CA ASP A 172 3.00 16.43 -20.48
C ASP A 172 2.27 15.30 -21.22
N PHE A 173 1.80 15.60 -22.43
CA PHE A 173 1.24 14.62 -23.37
C PHE A 173 2.28 14.05 -24.34
N THR A 174 3.52 14.53 -24.32
CA THR A 174 4.56 14.14 -25.28
C THR A 174 5.26 12.85 -24.87
N LYS A 175 5.48 12.69 -23.55
CA LYS A 175 6.17 11.56 -22.94
C LYS A 175 5.46 11.04 -21.68
N GLY A 176 4.50 11.79 -21.15
CA GLY A 176 3.57 11.36 -20.12
C GLY A 176 2.21 10.96 -20.70
N SER A 177 1.30 10.55 -19.83
CA SER A 177 -0.11 10.26 -20.11
C SER A 177 -1.02 11.47 -19.87
N GLY A 178 -0.46 12.69 -19.87
CA GLY A 178 -1.18 13.92 -19.55
C GLY A 178 -1.13 14.35 -18.08
N GLU A 179 -0.30 13.69 -17.26
CA GLU A 179 0.00 14.15 -15.91
C GLU A 179 0.61 15.55 -15.89
N TYR A 180 0.38 16.29 -14.79
CA TYR A 180 1.11 17.51 -14.52
C TYR A 180 2.55 17.15 -14.12
N VAL A 181 3.51 17.87 -14.69
CA VAL A 181 4.93 17.73 -14.39
C VAL A 181 5.55 19.11 -14.24
N LYS A 182 6.61 19.20 -13.46
CA LYS A 182 7.41 20.42 -13.38
C LYS A 182 8.43 20.43 -14.51
N GLN A 183 8.25 21.33 -15.47
CA GLN A 183 9.18 21.60 -16.55
C GLN A 183 10.19 22.66 -16.12
N CYS A 184 11.47 22.38 -16.34
CA CYS A 184 12.59 23.29 -16.15
C CYS A 184 13.27 23.51 -17.51
N LEU A 185 13.23 24.73 -18.02
CA LEU A 185 13.77 25.15 -19.31
C LEU A 185 15.10 25.86 -19.12
N TYR A 186 16.14 25.28 -19.71
CA TYR A 186 17.52 25.74 -19.62
C TYR A 186 17.72 27.11 -20.27
N ASP A 187 18.32 28.04 -19.52
CA ASP A 187 18.76 29.33 -20.06
C ASP A 187 20.05 29.17 -20.88
N ARG A 188 19.88 29.07 -22.20
CA ARG A 188 20.99 28.98 -23.16
C ARG A 188 21.88 30.23 -23.20
N THR A 189 21.33 31.39 -22.85
CA THR A 189 22.03 32.67 -22.86
C THR A 189 22.86 32.88 -21.59
N ASN A 190 22.31 32.52 -20.43
CA ASN A 190 22.99 32.62 -19.14
C ASN A 190 22.81 31.32 -18.33
N PRO A 191 23.62 30.28 -18.63
CA PRO A 191 23.54 28.99 -17.95
C PRO A 191 23.68 29.12 -16.43
N GLY A 192 22.82 28.43 -15.68
CA GLY A 192 22.86 28.41 -14.21
C GLY A 192 22.07 29.52 -13.52
N THR A 193 21.52 30.49 -14.25
CA THR A 193 20.79 31.62 -13.64
C THR A 193 19.49 31.20 -12.96
N ASN A 194 18.88 30.10 -13.40
CA ASN A 194 17.65 29.55 -12.82
C ASN A 194 17.92 28.39 -11.84
N ALA A 195 19.19 28.07 -11.55
CA ALA A 195 19.55 26.94 -10.70
C ALA A 195 19.05 27.14 -9.27
N GLN A 196 18.20 26.23 -8.79
CA GLN A 196 17.56 26.34 -7.47
C GLN A 196 16.95 25.02 -7.00
N ILE A 197 16.53 24.99 -5.73
CA ILE A 197 15.64 23.95 -5.19
C ILE A 197 14.27 24.13 -5.82
N LEU A 198 13.75 23.07 -6.46
CA LEU A 198 12.47 23.10 -7.16
C LEU A 198 11.27 22.97 -6.23
N PHE A 199 11.42 22.21 -5.15
CA PHE A 199 10.40 22.00 -4.16
C PHE A 199 11.02 21.51 -2.85
N ASP A 200 10.39 21.88 -1.73
CA ASP A 200 10.77 21.42 -0.40
C ASP A 200 9.66 21.61 0.64
N SER A 201 9.97 21.18 1.87
CA SER A 201 9.04 21.21 3.00
C SER A 201 7.89 20.26 2.72
N LEU A 202 8.21 18.96 2.70
CA LEU A 202 7.24 17.90 2.53
C LEU A 202 6.11 18.01 3.56
N LYS A 203 4.86 17.86 3.11
CA LYS A 203 3.67 17.92 3.96
C LYS A 203 3.53 16.66 4.82
N GLY A 204 3.43 15.49 4.18
CA GLY A 204 3.29 14.19 4.86
C GLY A 204 4.61 13.61 5.38
N ASN A 205 5.37 14.37 6.15
CA ASN A 205 6.77 14.04 6.49
C ASN A 205 6.97 13.13 7.72
N LEU A 206 5.93 12.38 8.10
CA LEU A 206 5.95 11.51 9.29
C LEU A 206 5.88 10.01 8.98
N GLU A 207 5.56 9.62 7.74
CA GLU A 207 5.39 8.21 7.37
C GLU A 207 6.68 7.41 7.59
N GLN A 208 7.83 7.94 7.15
CA GLN A 208 9.12 7.25 7.28
C GLN A 208 9.72 7.30 8.69
N VAL A 209 9.10 8.00 9.64
CA VAL A 209 9.58 8.06 11.04
C VAL A 209 8.82 7.12 11.96
N ASN A 210 7.84 6.37 11.45
CA ASN A 210 7.09 5.47 12.31
C ASN A 210 7.98 4.34 12.84
N ASN A 211 7.88 4.11 14.13
CA ASN A 211 8.62 3.10 14.87
C ASN A 211 7.69 2.26 15.77
N PHE A 212 6.37 2.44 15.62
CA PHE A 212 5.36 1.72 16.36
C PHE A 212 5.55 0.20 16.23
N TRP A 213 5.94 -0.22 15.02
CA TRP A 213 6.21 -1.61 14.67
C TRP A 213 7.68 -1.99 14.87
N GLN A 214 8.24 -2.05 16.09
CA GLN A 214 9.63 -2.56 16.28
C GLN A 214 9.77 -4.08 16.08
N ALA A 215 8.85 -4.70 15.35
CA ALA A 215 8.76 -6.14 15.23
C ALA A 215 9.53 -6.65 13.98
N PRO A 216 10.13 -7.86 14.04
CA PRO A 216 11.17 -8.33 13.11
C PRO A 216 10.93 -8.16 11.61
N TRP A 217 9.68 -8.20 11.11
CA TRP A 217 9.39 -8.04 9.67
C TRP A 217 8.30 -7.04 9.29
N VAL A 218 7.81 -6.24 10.24
CA VAL A 218 6.84 -5.16 9.96
C VAL A 218 7.42 -3.78 10.30
N GLY A 219 8.64 -3.74 10.84
CA GLY A 219 9.30 -2.49 11.23
C GLY A 219 10.10 -1.82 10.13
N ASP A 220 9.92 -0.50 10.01
CA ASP A 220 10.57 0.34 9.00
C ASP A 220 12.10 0.35 9.07
N GLY A 221 12.67 0.13 10.27
CA GLY A 221 14.12 0.04 10.46
C GLY A 221 14.75 -1.29 10.02
N LYS A 222 13.95 -2.25 9.53
CA LYS A 222 14.42 -3.58 9.08
C LYS A 222 14.75 -3.63 7.60
N TYR A 223 14.39 -2.59 6.86
CA TYR A 223 14.40 -2.59 5.41
C TYR A 223 15.17 -1.41 4.84
N GLU A 224 15.71 -1.62 3.65
CA GLU A 224 16.20 -0.53 2.83
C GLU A 224 15.02 0.34 2.36
N TRP A 225 15.30 1.62 2.15
CA TRP A 225 14.39 2.56 1.52
C TRP A 225 14.94 3.05 0.20
N TYR A 226 14.09 3.14 -0.81
CA TYR A 226 14.44 3.48 -2.18
C TYR A 226 13.81 4.82 -2.55
N ILE A 227 14.65 5.80 -2.87
CA ILE A 227 14.23 7.14 -3.32
C ILE A 227 14.30 7.16 -4.84
N MET A 228 13.17 7.31 -5.50
CA MET A 228 13.02 7.11 -6.95
C MET A 228 12.30 8.31 -7.59
N PRO A 229 13.03 9.38 -7.93
CA PRO A 229 12.45 10.51 -8.63
C PRO A 229 12.20 10.17 -10.10
N LYS A 230 11.00 10.48 -10.62
CA LYS A 230 10.64 10.27 -12.02
C LYS A 230 11.05 11.48 -12.85
N ILE A 231 12.23 11.41 -13.48
CA ILE A 231 12.86 12.53 -14.20
C ILE A 231 13.12 12.16 -15.67
N ARG A 232 12.98 13.15 -16.56
CA ARG A 232 13.54 13.10 -17.92
C ARG A 232 14.33 14.37 -18.24
N ILE A 233 15.20 14.26 -19.25
CA ILE A 233 15.95 15.38 -19.82
C ILE A 233 15.80 15.43 -21.34
N ASP A 234 16.25 16.52 -21.96
CA ASP A 234 16.29 16.60 -23.43
C ASP A 234 17.16 15.49 -24.03
N SER A 235 16.56 14.70 -24.92
CA SER A 235 17.22 13.56 -25.58
C SER A 235 18.37 14.00 -26.48
N ALA A 236 18.28 15.14 -27.17
CA ALA A 236 19.35 15.62 -28.04
C ALA A 236 20.57 16.03 -27.20
N PHE A 237 20.34 16.77 -26.11
CA PHE A 237 21.37 17.12 -25.14
C PHE A 237 22.02 15.87 -24.52
N ALA A 238 21.22 14.88 -24.11
CA ALA A 238 21.70 13.67 -23.46
C ALA A 238 22.55 12.76 -24.38
N ASN A 239 22.20 12.72 -25.66
CA ASN A 239 22.89 11.89 -26.65
C ASN A 239 24.16 12.54 -27.21
N ASN A 240 24.44 13.81 -26.89
CA ASN A 240 25.73 14.42 -27.21
C ASN A 240 26.84 13.82 -26.31
N PRO A 241 27.88 13.17 -26.87
CA PRO A 241 28.97 12.58 -26.09
C PRO A 241 29.76 13.59 -25.23
N LEU A 242 29.75 14.88 -25.58
CA LEU A 242 30.42 15.92 -24.80
C LEU A 242 29.71 16.25 -23.48
N ASN A 243 28.43 15.87 -23.35
CA ASN A 243 27.59 16.26 -22.22
C ASN A 243 27.53 15.22 -21.10
N GLN A 244 28.18 14.06 -21.23
CA GLN A 244 27.96 12.91 -20.34
C GLN A 244 28.23 13.21 -18.85
N GLU A 245 29.21 14.06 -18.56
CA GLU A 245 29.58 14.44 -17.20
C GLU A 245 28.86 15.68 -16.67
N VAL A 246 27.97 16.29 -17.47
CA VAL A 246 27.19 17.46 -17.06
C VAL A 246 26.20 17.05 -15.97
N GLU A 247 26.21 17.81 -14.88
CA GLU A 247 25.26 17.66 -13.77
C GLU A 247 23.89 18.20 -14.17
N VAL A 248 22.85 17.40 -13.98
CA VAL A 248 21.46 17.75 -14.31
C VAL A 248 20.77 18.31 -13.07
N CYS A 249 20.77 17.53 -12.01
CA CYS A 249 20.17 17.89 -10.72
C CYS A 249 20.90 17.16 -9.59
N LYS A 250 20.61 17.56 -8.35
CA LYS A 250 20.93 16.77 -7.15
C LYS A 250 19.65 16.48 -6.36
N ILE A 251 19.54 15.24 -5.92
CA ILE A 251 18.49 14.75 -5.04
C ILE A 251 19.01 14.89 -3.61
N ILE A 252 18.24 15.51 -2.73
CA ILE A 252 18.60 15.73 -1.33
C ILE A 252 17.54 15.06 -0.47
N THR A 253 17.93 14.04 0.27
CA THR A 253 17.06 13.34 1.22
C THR A 253 17.42 13.77 2.62
N ARG A 254 16.44 14.20 3.42
CA ARG A 254 16.61 14.57 4.83
C ARG A 254 15.96 13.57 5.77
N ASN A 255 16.59 13.33 6.91
CA ASN A 255 15.98 12.58 8.01
C ASN A 255 15.23 13.50 8.99
N ARG A 256 14.64 12.92 10.05
CA ARG A 256 13.88 13.63 11.08
C ARG A 256 14.65 14.80 11.71
N VAL A 257 15.93 14.62 12.01
CA VAL A 257 16.75 15.65 12.70
C VAL A 257 17.32 16.70 11.75
N GLY A 258 17.36 16.40 10.45
CA GLY A 258 17.78 17.29 9.36
C GLY A 258 19.11 16.92 8.69
N ASP A 259 19.72 15.79 9.05
CA ASP A 259 20.87 15.26 8.34
C ASP A 259 20.47 14.93 6.90
N SER A 260 21.41 15.11 5.97
CA SER A 260 21.12 15.01 4.55
C SER A 260 22.02 14.00 3.84
N LEU A 261 21.41 13.15 3.01
CA LEU A 261 22.09 12.43 1.94
C LEU A 261 21.87 13.19 0.64
N THR A 262 22.89 13.22 -0.22
CA THR A 262 22.81 13.91 -1.51
C THR A 262 23.33 13.03 -2.63
N GLN A 263 22.52 12.86 -3.67
CA GLN A 263 22.91 12.20 -4.91
C GLN A 263 22.92 13.21 -6.05
N ILE A 264 24.04 13.34 -6.76
CA ILE A 264 24.12 14.14 -7.99
C ILE A 264 23.79 13.25 -9.18
N LEU A 265 22.81 13.66 -9.99
CA LEU A 265 22.49 13.03 -11.27
C LEU A 265 23.20 13.77 -12.39
N LYS A 266 23.96 13.02 -13.19
CA LYS A 266 24.62 13.49 -14.41
C LYS A 266 23.93 12.93 -15.64
N VAL A 267 24.14 13.55 -16.79
CA VAL A 267 23.56 13.11 -18.08
C VAL A 267 23.78 11.62 -18.34
N LYS A 268 24.97 11.09 -18.07
CA LYS A 268 25.27 9.67 -18.26
C LYS A 268 24.35 8.71 -17.48
N HIS A 269 23.81 9.14 -16.33
CA HIS A 269 22.91 8.30 -15.53
C HIS A 269 21.52 8.12 -16.16
N PHE A 270 21.20 8.88 -17.22
CA PHE A 270 19.96 8.73 -17.99
C PHE A 270 20.08 7.74 -19.15
N LYS A 271 21.22 7.04 -19.28
CA LYS A 271 21.45 6.02 -20.31
C LYS A 271 21.46 4.63 -19.68
N LYS A 272 20.65 3.72 -20.23
CA LYS A 272 20.36 2.41 -19.64
C LYS A 272 21.55 1.46 -19.70
N ASP A 273 22.24 1.41 -20.84
CA ASP A 273 23.27 0.40 -21.11
C ASP A 273 24.46 0.99 -21.88
N SER A 274 25.64 1.04 -21.27
CA SER A 274 26.93 1.40 -21.88
C SER A 274 27.00 2.80 -22.56
N ALA A 275 28.22 3.28 -22.83
CA ALA A 275 28.48 4.59 -23.45
C ALA A 275 27.93 4.76 -24.89
N GLY A 276 27.12 3.83 -25.40
CA GLY A 276 26.59 3.83 -26.77
C GLY A 276 25.06 3.69 -26.91
N SER A 277 24.29 3.49 -25.84
CA SER A 277 22.82 3.49 -25.95
C SER A 277 22.27 4.91 -26.09
N ASN A 278 21.36 5.10 -27.04
CA ASN A 278 20.63 6.35 -27.20
C ASN A 278 19.55 6.47 -26.13
N TYR A 279 19.49 7.61 -25.46
CA TYR A 279 18.38 7.97 -24.59
C TYR A 279 17.26 8.60 -25.41
N HIS A 280 16.03 8.09 -25.25
CA HIS A 280 14.87 8.49 -26.06
C HIS A 280 13.98 9.57 -25.41
N GLY A 281 14.46 10.22 -24.34
CA GLY A 281 13.71 11.25 -23.61
C GLY A 281 12.58 10.69 -22.75
N ASN A 282 12.63 9.40 -22.39
CA ASN A 282 11.62 8.77 -21.54
C ASN A 282 11.88 9.10 -20.07
N TYR A 283 10.83 9.20 -19.26
CA TYR A 283 10.97 9.29 -17.81
C TYR A 283 11.68 8.07 -17.24
N LEU A 284 12.61 8.30 -16.32
CA LEU A 284 13.34 7.28 -15.58
C LEU A 284 13.14 7.50 -14.08
N GLU A 285 13.04 6.40 -13.34
CA GLU A 285 12.97 6.37 -11.87
C GLU A 285 14.20 5.72 -11.24
N ILE A 286 14.93 4.92 -12.03
CA ILE A 286 16.12 4.19 -11.63
C ILE A 286 17.30 4.74 -12.44
N PHE A 287 18.37 5.10 -11.74
CA PHE A 287 19.57 5.72 -12.29
C PHE A 287 20.78 4.91 -11.85
N ASN A 288 21.68 4.59 -12.80
CA ASN A 288 22.85 3.74 -12.55
C ASN A 288 24.13 4.47 -12.98
N ASN A 289 25.27 4.17 -12.33
CA ASN A 289 26.57 4.72 -12.73
C ASN A 289 27.04 4.13 -14.07
N TYR A 290 27.02 2.79 -14.18
CA TYR A 290 27.18 1.96 -15.37
C TYR A 290 26.76 0.52 -15.02
N ILE A 291 25.90 -0.12 -15.83
CA ILE A 291 25.45 -1.55 -15.92
C ILE A 291 25.25 -2.39 -14.62
N THR A 292 25.91 -2.14 -13.49
CA THR A 292 25.75 -2.91 -12.25
C THR A 292 25.80 -2.10 -10.95
N ASP A 293 26.28 -0.86 -10.94
CA ASP A 293 26.43 -0.11 -9.68
C ASP A 293 25.27 0.89 -9.48
N PRO A 294 24.36 0.63 -8.52
CA PRO A 294 23.31 1.58 -8.17
C PRO A 294 23.93 2.86 -7.62
N LEU A 295 23.26 3.99 -7.85
CA LEU A 295 23.66 5.24 -7.21
C LEU A 295 23.49 5.12 -5.69
N THR A 296 24.62 5.14 -4.99
CA THR A 296 24.73 4.75 -3.57
C THR A 296 23.87 5.58 -2.62
N ASN A 297 23.52 6.82 -2.98
CA ASN A 297 22.76 7.72 -2.11
C ASN A 297 21.27 7.81 -2.46
N MET A 298 20.78 6.93 -3.35
CA MET A 298 19.34 6.77 -3.64
C MET A 298 18.71 5.62 -2.85
N VAL A 299 19.54 4.85 -2.12
CA VAL A 299 19.11 3.78 -1.23
C VAL A 299 19.54 4.16 0.19
N ILE A 300 18.58 4.25 1.10
CA ILE A 300 18.85 4.38 2.52
C ILE A 300 19.05 2.97 3.06
N PRO A 301 20.21 2.64 3.64
CA PRO A 301 20.48 1.30 4.13
C PRO A 301 19.57 0.96 5.30
N ILE A 302 19.45 -0.35 5.57
CA ILE A 302 18.76 -0.89 6.75
C ILE A 302 19.21 -0.16 8.02
N GLY A 303 18.23 0.21 8.83
CA GLY A 303 18.43 0.85 10.12
C GLY A 303 17.52 2.05 10.31
N ASN A 304 17.80 2.79 11.37
CA ASN A 304 16.95 3.86 11.87
C ASN A 304 17.38 5.23 11.33
N TRP A 305 17.71 5.33 10.03
CA TRP A 305 18.26 6.57 9.49
C TRP A 305 17.23 7.70 9.45
N PHE A 306 16.00 7.41 9.02
CA PHE A 306 14.92 8.40 9.02
C PHE A 306 14.54 8.82 10.44
N ASN A 307 14.61 7.89 11.40
CA ASN A 307 14.30 8.14 12.79
C ASN A 307 15.25 7.39 13.74
N ASN A 308 16.32 8.05 14.15
CA ASN A 308 17.37 7.46 14.99
C ASN A 308 17.01 7.36 16.48
N ASP A 309 15.82 7.82 16.88
CA ASP A 309 15.41 7.88 18.27
C ASP A 309 13.95 7.42 18.44
N PRO A 310 13.73 6.24 19.03
CA PRO A 310 12.41 5.63 19.07
C PRO A 310 11.41 6.38 19.95
N GLN A 311 11.84 7.36 20.76
CA GLN A 311 10.90 8.15 21.57
C GLN A 311 10.06 9.12 20.72
N TYR A 312 10.51 9.42 19.51
CA TYR A 312 9.78 10.26 18.56
C TYR A 312 9.18 9.37 17.50
N GLY A 313 7.91 9.56 17.18
CA GLY A 313 7.22 8.77 16.17
C GLY A 313 6.17 9.62 15.48
N ILE A 314 5.00 9.03 15.25
CA ILE A 314 3.87 9.62 14.51
C ILE A 314 3.32 10.94 15.08
N ASN A 315 3.72 11.36 16.29
CA ASN A 315 3.32 12.62 16.93
C ASN A 315 4.41 13.71 16.89
N ASP A 316 5.52 13.50 16.19
CA ASP A 316 6.62 14.46 16.16
C ASP A 316 6.33 15.67 15.27
N THR A 317 5.99 16.80 15.88
CA THR A 317 5.75 18.05 15.15
C THR A 317 7.01 18.73 14.61
N HIS A 318 8.20 18.19 14.89
CA HIS A 318 9.49 18.77 14.49
C HIS A 318 10.23 17.96 13.42
N SER A 319 9.59 16.94 12.84
CA SER A 319 10.20 16.14 11.78
C SER A 319 10.66 17.02 10.62
N LYS A 320 11.89 16.79 10.16
CA LYS A 320 12.50 17.46 9.00
C LYS A 320 12.70 16.52 7.82
N VAL A 321 12.05 15.35 7.82
CA VAL A 321 12.10 14.44 6.68
C VAL A 321 11.62 15.19 5.44
N ASP A 322 12.41 15.09 4.37
CA ASP A 322 12.15 15.82 3.14
C ASP A 322 12.88 15.17 1.97
N PHE A 323 12.31 15.29 0.77
CA PHE A 323 12.90 14.80 -0.48
C PHE A 323 12.91 15.95 -1.47
N LYS A 324 14.08 16.54 -1.70
CA LYS A 324 14.23 17.76 -2.51
C LYS A 324 14.97 17.47 -3.80
N VAL A 325 14.69 18.28 -4.81
CA VAL A 325 15.49 18.33 -6.04
C VAL A 325 16.01 19.74 -6.26
N PHE A 326 17.32 19.86 -6.41
CA PHE A 326 17.96 21.07 -6.91
C PHE A 326 18.34 20.85 -8.37
N TRP A 327 17.84 21.69 -9.26
CA TRP A 327 18.17 21.66 -10.69
C TRP A 327 19.31 22.63 -10.99
N PHE A 328 20.30 22.18 -11.78
CA PHE A 328 21.52 22.96 -12.03
C PHE A 328 21.39 23.97 -13.18
N ASP A 329 20.25 23.99 -13.90
CA ASP A 329 20.05 24.87 -15.08
C ASP A 329 21.18 24.74 -16.12
N LYS A 330 21.51 23.48 -16.46
CA LYS A 330 22.49 23.10 -17.49
C LYS A 330 21.87 22.37 -18.68
N CYS A 331 20.62 21.91 -18.55
CA CYS A 331 19.82 21.29 -19.60
C CYS A 331 18.33 21.30 -19.22
N ASP A 332 17.46 21.17 -20.22
CA ASP A 332 16.02 21.02 -19.98
C ASP A 332 15.75 19.74 -19.20
N MET A 333 14.92 19.86 -18.17
CA MET A 333 14.56 18.77 -17.27
C MET A 333 13.04 18.80 -17.03
N TRP A 334 12.45 17.62 -16.86
CA TRP A 334 11.09 17.49 -16.38
C TRP A 334 11.08 16.49 -15.23
N ILE A 335 10.34 16.82 -14.17
CA ILE A 335 10.13 15.93 -13.03
C ILE A 335 8.64 15.80 -12.74
N ASP A 336 8.18 14.57 -12.63
CA ASP A 336 6.79 14.23 -12.32
C ASP A 336 6.61 14.13 -10.79
N ARG A 337 7.26 13.15 -10.18
CA ARG A 337 7.14 12.87 -8.74
C ARG A 337 8.41 12.31 -8.13
N ILE A 338 8.45 12.24 -6.80
CA ILE A 338 9.39 11.39 -6.05
C ILE A 338 8.64 10.22 -5.44
N ARG A 339 8.97 9.00 -5.86
CA ARG A 339 8.53 7.81 -5.15
C ARG A 339 9.48 7.47 -4.04
N VAL A 340 8.92 7.04 -2.91
CA VAL A 340 9.65 6.44 -1.81
C VAL A 340 9.01 5.09 -1.51
N GLU A 341 9.80 4.02 -1.57
CA GLU A 341 9.38 2.66 -1.25
C GLU A 341 10.29 2.06 -0.17
N ASN A 342 9.73 1.31 0.78
CA ASN A 342 10.53 0.38 1.57
C ASN A 342 10.75 -0.92 0.78
N GLN A 343 11.67 -1.77 1.25
CA GLN A 343 12.04 -3.01 0.56
C GLN A 343 10.86 -3.94 0.19
N PRO A 344 9.88 -4.25 1.06
CA PRO A 344 8.72 -5.06 0.65
C PRO A 344 7.96 -4.44 -0.53
N ALA A 345 7.67 -3.14 -0.49
CA ALA A 345 7.01 -2.44 -1.59
C ALA A 345 7.86 -2.45 -2.86
N HIS A 346 9.18 -2.25 -2.73
CA HIS A 346 10.09 -2.23 -3.87
C HIS A 346 10.16 -3.58 -4.59
N LEU A 347 10.30 -4.67 -3.82
CA LEU A 347 10.31 -6.04 -4.34
C LEU A 347 9.00 -6.38 -5.05
N MET A 348 7.86 -6.00 -4.46
CA MET A 348 6.54 -6.34 -4.97
C MET A 348 6.12 -5.47 -6.16
N MET A 349 6.26 -4.15 -6.06
CA MET A 349 5.65 -3.20 -6.99
C MET A 349 6.59 -2.70 -8.08
N THR A 350 7.88 -2.61 -7.79
CA THR A 350 8.88 -2.07 -8.73
C THR A 350 9.65 -3.19 -9.42
N LEU A 351 10.19 -4.14 -8.64
CA LEU A 351 10.97 -5.25 -9.18
C LEU A 351 10.10 -6.42 -9.67
N ASN A 352 8.86 -6.56 -9.17
CA ASN A 352 7.99 -7.71 -9.43
C ASN A 352 8.73 -9.04 -9.17
N ALA A 353 9.38 -9.13 -8.01
CA ALA A 353 10.27 -10.23 -7.68
C ALA A 353 9.54 -11.59 -7.75
N PRO A 354 10.01 -12.56 -8.57
CA PRO A 354 9.27 -13.80 -8.80
C PRO A 354 8.96 -14.63 -7.54
N TYR A 355 9.85 -14.60 -6.54
CA TYR A 355 9.63 -15.34 -5.29
C TYR A 355 8.53 -14.71 -4.42
N ILE A 356 8.29 -13.39 -4.53
CA ILE A 356 7.17 -12.72 -3.85
C ILE A 356 5.85 -13.18 -4.46
N GLU A 357 5.77 -13.26 -5.79
CA GLU A 357 4.60 -13.82 -6.46
C GLU A 357 4.33 -15.26 -6.03
N GLU A 358 5.39 -16.07 -5.91
CA GLU A 358 5.28 -17.45 -5.44
C GLU A 358 4.80 -17.53 -3.99
N TRP A 359 5.27 -16.65 -3.11
CA TRP A 359 4.77 -16.58 -1.73
C TRP A 359 3.27 -16.31 -1.68
N ILE A 360 2.80 -15.33 -2.46
CA ILE A 360 1.37 -14.99 -2.51
C ILE A 360 0.57 -16.17 -3.05
N ARG A 361 1.03 -16.76 -4.15
CA ARG A 361 0.39 -17.90 -4.79
C ARG A 361 0.27 -19.09 -3.83
N ALA A 362 1.37 -19.49 -3.19
CA ALA A 362 1.39 -20.66 -2.31
C ALA A 362 0.52 -20.46 -1.05
N GLU A 363 0.52 -19.28 -0.42
CA GLU A 363 -0.39 -18.99 0.72
C GLU A 363 -1.88 -19.08 0.31
N VAL A 364 -2.23 -18.72 -0.93
CA VAL A 364 -3.61 -18.84 -1.42
C VAL A 364 -3.93 -20.27 -1.87
N GLU A 365 -3.10 -20.86 -2.73
CA GLU A 365 -3.37 -22.13 -3.40
C GLU A 365 -3.16 -23.33 -2.46
N ASP A 366 -2.02 -23.38 -1.77
CA ASP A 366 -1.60 -24.58 -1.02
C ASP A 366 -2.28 -24.66 0.36
N ILE A 367 -2.78 -23.54 0.87
CA ILE A 367 -3.48 -23.47 2.16
C ILE A 367 -4.98 -23.24 1.94
N ALA A 368 -5.38 -22.03 1.55
CA ALA A 368 -6.79 -21.65 1.57
C ALA A 368 -7.63 -22.39 0.51
N MET A 369 -7.15 -22.47 -0.73
CA MET A 369 -7.87 -23.16 -1.80
C MET A 369 -7.79 -24.67 -1.72
N ALA A 370 -6.70 -25.22 -1.17
CA ALA A 370 -6.61 -26.66 -0.92
C ALA A 370 -7.70 -27.16 0.07
N GLU A 371 -7.96 -26.41 1.14
CA GLU A 371 -9.05 -26.71 2.08
C GLU A 371 -10.42 -26.65 1.38
N VAL A 372 -10.63 -25.63 0.56
CA VAL A 372 -11.85 -25.50 -0.25
C VAL A 372 -12.03 -26.68 -1.20
N GLY A 373 -10.97 -27.10 -1.90
CA GLY A 373 -10.99 -28.26 -2.77
C GLY A 373 -11.28 -29.57 -2.02
N GLY A 374 -10.89 -29.65 -0.74
CA GLY A 374 -11.22 -30.72 0.20
C GLY A 374 -12.65 -30.67 0.75
N GLY A 375 -13.48 -29.69 0.34
CA GLY A 375 -14.85 -29.51 0.82
C GLY A 375 -14.96 -28.73 2.14
N ASN A 376 -13.85 -28.21 2.67
CA ASN A 376 -13.84 -27.38 3.87
C ASN A 376 -14.17 -25.92 3.51
N ASN A 377 -15.20 -25.36 4.15
CA ASN A 377 -15.63 -23.97 3.95
C ASN A 377 -15.28 -23.05 5.13
N SER A 378 -14.41 -23.51 6.03
CA SER A 378 -13.91 -22.76 7.18
C SER A 378 -13.06 -21.56 6.77
N PRO A 379 -12.10 -21.64 5.82
CA PRO A 379 -11.39 -20.47 5.32
C PRO A 379 -12.38 -19.40 4.90
N TYR A 380 -12.36 -18.26 5.58
CA TYR A 380 -13.30 -17.17 5.35
C TYR A 380 -12.66 -16.06 4.52
N LYS A 381 -11.66 -15.39 5.08
CA LYS A 381 -10.95 -14.25 4.47
C LYS A 381 -9.52 -14.19 4.96
N PHE A 382 -8.71 -13.43 4.24
CA PHE A 382 -7.41 -12.99 4.74
C PHE A 382 -7.55 -11.68 5.52
N TYR A 383 -6.71 -11.45 6.52
CA TYR A 383 -6.85 -10.36 7.47
C TYR A 383 -5.59 -9.53 7.60
N ILE A 384 -5.76 -8.21 7.67
CA ILE A 384 -4.73 -7.22 7.98
C ILE A 384 -5.35 -6.13 8.86
N GLU A 385 -4.59 -5.58 9.81
CA GLU A 385 -5.03 -4.43 10.60
C GLU A 385 -3.93 -3.39 10.79
N GLU A 386 -4.29 -2.28 11.42
CA GLU A 386 -3.37 -1.22 11.87
C GLU A 386 -2.39 -0.78 10.77
N PHE A 387 -2.92 -0.36 9.63
CA PHE A 387 -2.14 0.12 8.50
C PHE A 387 -2.25 1.65 8.32
N GLU A 388 -1.21 2.22 7.73
CA GLU A 388 -1.12 3.62 7.30
C GLU A 388 -1.51 3.76 5.82
N MET A 389 -1.71 5.00 5.35
CA MET A 389 -2.07 5.24 3.94
C MET A 389 -0.99 4.79 2.97
N SER A 390 0.29 4.92 3.36
CA SER A 390 1.43 4.46 2.56
C SER A 390 1.43 2.94 2.35
N HIS A 391 0.70 2.16 3.16
CA HIS A 391 0.51 0.71 2.97
C HIS A 391 -0.54 0.37 1.90
N LEU A 392 -1.46 1.29 1.59
CA LEU A 392 -2.59 1.02 0.70
C LEU A 392 -2.21 0.53 -0.70
N PRO A 393 -1.15 1.05 -1.36
CA PRO A 393 -0.73 0.52 -2.65
C PRO A 393 -0.35 -0.96 -2.60
N CYS A 394 0.27 -1.38 -1.49
CA CYS A 394 0.69 -2.76 -1.27
C CYS A 394 -0.49 -3.66 -0.89
N ILE A 395 -1.39 -3.20 -0.02
CA ILE A 395 -2.68 -3.86 0.28
C ILE A 395 -3.49 -4.07 -1.00
N ALA A 396 -3.55 -3.06 -1.86
CA ALA A 396 -4.26 -3.12 -3.14
C ALA A 396 -3.68 -4.20 -4.06
N TYR A 397 -2.36 -4.26 -4.17
CA TYR A 397 -1.66 -5.25 -4.98
C TYR A 397 -1.94 -6.66 -4.47
N LEU A 398 -1.71 -6.89 -3.17
CA LEU A 398 -1.90 -8.18 -2.52
C LEU A 398 -3.35 -8.67 -2.64
N ASN A 399 -4.33 -7.79 -2.38
CA ASN A 399 -5.74 -8.14 -2.49
C ASN A 399 -6.13 -8.58 -3.91
N LYS A 400 -5.65 -7.88 -4.95
CA LYS A 400 -5.88 -8.26 -6.36
C LYS A 400 -5.32 -9.63 -6.68
N LYS A 401 -4.11 -9.95 -6.17
CA LYS A 401 -3.50 -11.27 -6.35
C LYS A 401 -4.26 -12.37 -5.61
N ILE A 402 -4.68 -12.13 -4.37
CA ILE A 402 -5.53 -13.06 -3.60
C ILE A 402 -6.82 -13.36 -4.36
N ILE A 403 -7.51 -12.33 -4.84
CA ILE A 403 -8.72 -12.47 -5.66
C ILE A 403 -8.42 -13.29 -6.92
N SER A 404 -7.31 -13.01 -7.61
CA SER A 404 -6.93 -13.75 -8.82
C SER A 404 -6.65 -15.24 -8.54
N TYR A 405 -5.78 -15.57 -7.58
CA TYR A 405 -5.37 -16.95 -7.29
C TYR A 405 -6.49 -17.77 -6.64
N SER A 406 -7.45 -17.12 -5.98
CA SER A 406 -8.63 -17.79 -5.40
C SER A 406 -9.82 -17.86 -6.34
N ASN A 407 -9.68 -17.41 -7.60
CA ASN A 407 -10.79 -17.22 -8.54
C ASN A 407 -11.96 -16.46 -7.90
N GLY A 408 -11.68 -15.32 -7.26
CA GLY A 408 -12.66 -14.43 -6.64
C GLY A 408 -13.25 -14.89 -5.31
N ARG A 409 -12.88 -16.07 -4.81
CA ARG A 409 -13.42 -16.64 -3.56
C ARG A 409 -12.93 -15.90 -2.33
N PHE A 410 -11.65 -15.52 -2.29
CA PHE A 410 -11.03 -14.84 -1.17
C PHE A 410 -10.70 -13.38 -1.51
N SER A 411 -10.63 -12.57 -0.46
CA SER A 411 -10.15 -11.19 -0.49
C SER A 411 -9.47 -10.86 0.84
N LEU A 412 -8.71 -9.77 0.87
CA LEU A 412 -8.34 -9.14 2.12
C LEU A 412 -9.59 -8.52 2.78
N MET A 413 -9.65 -8.67 4.09
CA MET A 413 -10.49 -7.94 5.02
C MET A 413 -9.55 -7.08 5.86
N VAL A 414 -9.83 -5.78 5.98
CA VAL A 414 -8.96 -4.87 6.72
C VAL A 414 -9.66 -4.17 7.87
N ASN A 415 -8.95 -4.06 8.98
CA ASN A 415 -9.36 -3.21 10.09
C ASN A 415 -8.93 -1.77 9.84
N TYR A 416 -9.90 -0.91 9.61
CA TYR A 416 -9.69 0.51 9.45
C TYR A 416 -9.60 1.20 10.82
N ASN A 417 -8.38 1.59 11.19
CA ASN A 417 -8.11 2.54 12.28
C ASN A 417 -7.97 3.96 11.69
N HIS A 418 -8.95 4.83 11.98
CA HIS A 418 -8.99 6.18 11.42
C HIS A 418 -7.75 7.00 11.79
N ASP A 419 -7.32 6.93 13.05
CA ASP A 419 -6.25 7.76 13.57
C ASP A 419 -4.91 7.35 12.99
N LEU A 420 -4.65 6.04 12.90
CA LEU A 420 -3.44 5.55 12.25
C LEU A 420 -3.40 5.84 10.75
N LEU A 421 -4.53 5.68 10.04
CA LEU A 421 -4.58 5.98 8.60
C LEU A 421 -4.27 7.44 8.30
N LYS A 422 -4.56 8.38 9.21
CA LYS A 422 -4.38 9.82 8.94
C LYS A 422 -3.18 10.43 9.63
N VAL A 423 -2.44 9.70 10.46
CA VAL A 423 -1.54 10.31 11.44
C VAL A 423 -0.44 11.18 10.81
N PHE A 424 0.02 10.82 9.61
CA PHE A 424 1.03 11.54 8.83
C PHE A 424 0.44 12.69 7.99
N ILE A 425 -0.88 12.87 7.94
CA ILE A 425 -1.52 14.00 7.25
C ILE A 425 -1.25 15.28 8.06
N PRO A 426 -0.82 16.38 7.45
CA PRO A 426 -0.65 17.65 8.17
C PRO A 426 -1.93 18.05 8.91
N ASN A 427 -1.80 18.43 10.18
CA ASN A 427 -2.94 18.75 11.05
C ASN A 427 -3.98 17.62 11.08
N SER A 428 -3.53 16.38 11.19
CA SER A 428 -4.36 15.16 11.21
C SER A 428 -5.48 15.18 12.25
N TYR A 429 -5.26 15.82 13.41
CA TYR A 429 -6.28 16.02 14.44
C TYR A 429 -7.48 16.83 13.96
N ASP A 430 -7.25 17.85 13.11
CA ASP A 430 -8.29 18.72 12.55
C ASP A 430 -8.76 18.28 11.16
N THR A 431 -8.07 17.32 10.54
CA THR A 431 -8.40 16.83 9.21
C THR A 431 -9.29 15.59 9.28
N LEU A 432 -10.54 15.74 8.83
CA LEU A 432 -11.45 14.62 8.66
C LEU A 432 -11.45 14.17 7.20
N LEU A 433 -11.10 12.91 6.97
CA LEU A 433 -11.30 12.28 5.67
C LEU A 433 -12.79 12.10 5.42
N SER A 434 -13.27 12.62 4.29
CA SER A 434 -14.66 12.46 3.88
C SER A 434 -14.96 10.99 3.55
N ALA A 435 -16.24 10.58 3.66
CA ALA A 435 -16.66 9.23 3.25
C ALA A 435 -16.29 8.92 1.79
N ARG A 436 -16.29 9.93 0.91
CA ARG A 436 -15.84 9.80 -0.49
C ARG A 436 -14.37 9.44 -0.58
N GLN A 437 -13.52 10.10 0.21
CA GLN A 437 -12.08 9.82 0.25
C GLN A 437 -11.82 8.43 0.81
N ILE A 438 -12.48 8.05 1.91
CA ILE A 438 -12.37 6.69 2.48
C ILE A 438 -12.78 5.63 1.47
N LYS A 439 -13.90 5.82 0.74
CA LYS A 439 -14.30 4.92 -0.34
C LYS A 439 -13.25 4.87 -1.45
N LYS A 440 -12.73 6.02 -1.90
CA LYS A 440 -11.69 6.08 -2.94
C LYS A 440 -10.47 5.27 -2.51
N TYR A 441 -9.96 5.48 -1.30
CA TYR A 441 -8.75 4.84 -0.83
C TYR A 441 -8.92 3.34 -0.56
N LEU A 442 -9.94 2.96 0.23
CA LEU A 442 -10.10 1.59 0.70
C LEU A 442 -10.82 0.70 -0.30
N VAL A 443 -11.87 1.20 -0.95
CA VAL A 443 -12.70 0.39 -1.85
C VAL A 443 -12.21 0.49 -3.28
N ASP A 444 -12.11 1.70 -3.82
CA ASP A 444 -11.86 1.88 -5.25
C ASP A 444 -10.40 1.59 -5.62
N SER A 445 -9.45 2.10 -4.84
CA SER A 445 -8.01 1.90 -5.08
C SER A 445 -7.54 0.52 -4.63
N ALA A 446 -7.91 0.08 -3.42
CA ALA A 446 -7.47 -1.20 -2.86
C ALA A 446 -8.36 -2.41 -3.22
N ALA A 447 -9.48 -2.19 -3.91
CA ALA A 447 -10.45 -3.22 -4.29
C ALA A 447 -10.99 -4.03 -3.08
N LEU A 448 -10.99 -3.43 -1.88
CA LEU A 448 -11.44 -4.11 -0.68
C LEU A 448 -12.96 -4.23 -0.71
N LYS A 449 -13.44 -5.45 -0.52
CA LYS A 449 -14.88 -5.75 -0.42
C LYS A 449 -15.40 -5.60 1.00
N GLU A 450 -14.52 -5.79 1.98
CA GLU A 450 -14.87 -5.82 3.40
C GLU A 450 -13.87 -4.95 4.18
N VAL A 451 -14.41 -3.87 4.75
CA VAL A 451 -13.70 -2.94 5.63
C VAL A 451 -14.53 -2.84 6.90
N PHE A 452 -13.89 -2.95 8.05
CA PHE A 452 -14.53 -2.78 9.34
C PHE A 452 -13.69 -1.85 10.21
N THR A 453 -14.25 -1.36 11.32
CA THR A 453 -13.59 -0.43 12.24
C THR A 453 -13.96 -0.80 13.68
N GLU A 454 -13.15 -0.36 14.65
CA GLU A 454 -13.40 -0.51 16.10
C GLU A 454 -13.49 -1.99 16.59
N CYS A 455 -12.43 -2.79 16.38
CA CYS A 455 -12.41 -4.23 16.70
C CYS A 455 -12.23 -4.57 18.19
N TYR A 456 -11.90 -3.60 19.04
CA TYR A 456 -11.52 -3.82 20.45
C TYR A 456 -12.67 -3.63 21.45
N GLY A 457 -13.93 -3.75 21.02
CA GLY A 457 -15.10 -3.53 21.89
C GLY A 457 -15.18 -4.45 23.12
N LEU A 458 -14.39 -5.53 23.17
CA LEU A 458 -14.28 -6.47 24.29
C LEU A 458 -12.92 -6.43 25.01
N GLU A 459 -12.00 -5.55 24.58
CA GLU A 459 -10.69 -5.40 25.20
C GLU A 459 -10.86 -4.87 26.64
N GLY A 460 -10.30 -5.58 27.61
CA GLY A 460 -10.53 -5.31 29.04
C GLY A 460 -11.50 -6.28 29.74
N TRP A 461 -12.11 -7.25 29.05
CA TRP A 461 -12.79 -8.35 29.71
C TRP A 461 -11.77 -9.32 30.34
N ASN A 462 -11.38 -9.03 31.58
CA ASN A 462 -10.38 -9.81 32.29
C ASN A 462 -11.05 -10.86 33.21
N ASN A 463 -10.95 -12.14 32.86
CA ASN A 463 -11.43 -13.25 33.70
C ASN A 463 -10.58 -13.48 34.97
N SER A 464 -9.51 -12.72 35.20
CA SER A 464 -8.66 -12.89 36.40
C SER A 464 -9.28 -12.41 37.71
N ILE A 465 -10.51 -11.88 37.70
CA ILE A 465 -11.25 -11.53 38.92
C ILE A 465 -12.43 -12.49 39.09
N HIS A 466 -12.14 -13.75 39.39
CA HIS A 466 -13.11 -14.63 40.01
C HIS A 466 -13.25 -14.28 41.48
N GLY A 467 -14.22 -13.40 41.75
CA GLY A 467 -14.70 -13.05 43.08
C GLY A 467 -15.53 -11.79 43.00
N GLU A 468 -16.81 -11.93 42.64
CA GLU A 468 -17.82 -10.87 42.72
C GLU A 468 -17.70 -9.71 41.70
N ALA A 469 -18.21 -9.93 40.48
CA ALA A 469 -18.83 -8.86 39.69
C ALA A 469 -19.77 -9.44 38.63
N GLU A 470 -20.90 -9.98 39.08
CA GLU A 470 -22.12 -9.93 38.27
C GLU A 470 -22.45 -8.46 37.97
N ASN A 471 -22.88 -8.18 36.74
CA ASN A 471 -23.58 -6.96 36.33
C ASN A 471 -22.80 -5.65 36.24
N ARG A 472 -21.87 -5.57 35.28
CA ARG A 472 -21.70 -4.31 34.52
C ARG A 472 -21.86 -4.60 33.02
N MET A 473 -23.09 -4.41 32.54
CA MET A 473 -23.37 -4.23 31.11
C MET A 473 -22.51 -3.08 30.60
N PHE A 474 -21.51 -3.38 29.79
CA PHE A 474 -20.84 -2.37 28.98
C PHE A 474 -21.78 -1.99 27.82
N ARG A 475 -22.00 -0.68 27.64
CA ARG A 475 -22.64 -0.14 26.44
C ARG A 475 -21.71 -0.35 25.26
N ILE A 476 -21.98 -1.39 24.49
CA ILE A 476 -21.36 -1.59 23.18
C ILE A 476 -21.92 -0.49 22.26
N HIS A 477 -21.09 0.48 21.88
CA HIS A 477 -21.37 1.31 20.72
C HIS A 477 -20.97 0.49 19.49
N PHE A 478 -21.92 -0.24 18.92
CA PHE A 478 -21.75 -0.75 17.57
C PHE A 478 -21.92 0.41 16.60
N ARG A 479 -20.82 1.01 16.12
CA ARG A 479 -20.83 1.67 14.81
C ARG A 479 -20.30 0.68 13.76
N TYR A 480 -21.09 -0.35 13.46
CA TYR A 480 -20.92 -1.05 12.20
C TYR A 480 -21.25 -0.09 11.07
N ILE A 481 -20.23 0.44 10.40
CA ILE A 481 -20.40 0.84 9.01
C ILE A 481 -20.14 -0.41 8.17
N HIS A 482 -21.12 -1.31 8.12
CA HIS A 482 -21.17 -2.27 7.02
C HIS A 482 -21.57 -1.49 5.78
N PHE A 483 -20.62 -1.19 4.90
CA PHE A 483 -20.95 -0.87 3.52
C PHE A 483 -21.38 -2.16 2.83
N PHE A 484 -22.65 -2.54 2.97
CA PHE A 484 -23.29 -3.39 1.97
C PHE A 484 -23.42 -2.54 0.70
N LEU A 485 -22.46 -2.65 -0.20
CA LEU A 485 -22.54 -2.02 -1.51
C LEU A 485 -23.41 -2.92 -2.40
N LEU A 486 -24.65 -2.48 -2.63
CA LEU A 486 -25.51 -2.95 -3.72
C LEU A 486 -24.91 -2.59 -5.08
#